data_AF-A0A0D7E3C5-F1
#
_entry.id   AF-A0A0D7E3C5-F1
#
_cell.length_a   1.000
_cell.length_b   1.000
_cell.length_c   1.000
_cell.angle_alpha   90.00
_cell.angle_beta   90.00
_cell.angle_gamma   90.00
#
_symmetry.space_group_name_H-M   'P 1'
#
loop_
_entity.id
_entity.type
_entity.pdbx_description
1 polymer ?
#
loop_
_entity_poly.entity_id
_entity_poly.type
_entity_poly.pdbx_seq_one_letter_code
_entity_poly.pdbx_strand_id
1 'polypeptide(L)' 'MASLLSARTCKACGGHDLSWATHNRVTSGAPDGRLRSNEVQCQFVLGCDGCSETLAVVDADQVAEYLTSLSKVHRNE' A
#
# COMPACT_ATOMS: atom_id res chain seq x y z
N MET A 1 1.30 11.53 -5.03
CA MET A 1 1.13 10.15 -4.52
C MET A 1 0.33 10.08 -3.20
N ALA A 2 0.51 11.02 -2.25
CA ALA A 2 -0.27 11.06 -1.00
C ALA A 2 -1.81 10.95 -1.18
N SER A 3 -2.35 11.49 -2.27
CA SER A 3 -3.79 11.44 -2.59
C SER A 3 -4.36 10.01 -2.63
N LEU A 4 -3.59 9.01 -3.10
CA LEU A 4 -4.05 7.62 -3.20
C LEU A 4 -4.14 6.92 -1.84
N LEU A 5 -3.28 7.29 -0.88
CA LEU A 5 -3.34 6.78 0.50
C LEU A 5 -4.57 7.30 1.27
N SER A 6 -5.15 8.40 0.81
CA SER A 6 -6.32 9.06 1.40
C SER A 6 -7.62 8.83 0.62
N ALA A 7 -7.64 7.92 -0.36
CA ALA A 7 -8.84 7.67 -1.17
C ALA A 7 -10.01 7.19 -0.28
N ARG A 8 -11.20 7.79 -0.48
CA ARG A 8 -12.44 7.48 0.28
C ARG A 8 -13.56 6.92 -0.59
N THR A 9 -13.34 6.86 -1.91
CA THR A 9 -14.31 6.41 -2.90
C THR A 9 -13.63 5.57 -3.97
N CYS A 10 -14.31 4.52 -4.41
CA CYS A 10 -13.89 3.72 -5.54
C CYS A 10 -14.11 4.49 -6.84
N LYS A 11 -13.05 4.70 -7.61
CA LYS A 11 -13.13 5.40 -8.91
C LYS A 11 -13.90 4.62 -9.99
N ALA A 12 -14.12 3.32 -9.80
CA ALA A 12 -14.80 2.46 -10.77
C ALA A 12 -16.31 2.37 -10.51
N CYS A 13 -16.72 2.10 -9.27
CA CYS A 13 -18.14 1.90 -8.93
C CYS A 13 -18.75 3.02 -8.06
N GLY A 14 -17.94 3.97 -7.59
CA GLY A 14 -18.39 5.00 -6.65
C GLY A 14 -18.58 4.53 -5.21
N GLY A 15 -18.41 3.23 -4.93
CA GLY A 15 -18.57 2.65 -3.59
C GLY A 15 -17.57 3.19 -2.56
N HIS A 16 -17.92 3.04 -1.29
CA HIS A 16 -17.13 3.55 -0.15
C HIS A 16 -16.44 2.44 0.66
N ASP A 17 -16.80 1.18 0.41
CA ASP A 17 -16.20 0.02 1.08
C ASP A 17 -14.84 -0.27 0.45
N LEU A 18 -13.83 0.38 1.01
CA LEU A 18 -12.43 0.28 0.60
C LEU A 18 -11.61 -0.36 1.72
N SER A 19 -10.79 -1.33 1.35
CA SER A 19 -9.99 -2.10 2.30
C SER A 19 -8.53 -2.16 1.87
N TRP A 20 -7.63 -2.02 2.86
CA TRP A 20 -6.20 -2.22 2.67
C TRP A 20 -5.82 -3.66 2.96
N ALA A 21 -5.04 -4.27 2.07
CA ALA A 21 -4.42 -5.57 2.25
C ALA A 21 -2.91 -5.48 2.05
N THR A 22 -2.17 -6.43 2.61
CA THR A 22 -0.72 -6.57 2.40
C THR A 22 -0.44 -7.80 1.56
N HIS A 23 0.56 -7.68 0.68
CA HIS A 23 1.03 -8.78 -0.15
C HIS A 23 2.56 -8.73 -0.23
N ASN A 24 3.20 -9.86 0.05
CA ASN A 24 4.65 -9.98 -0.09
C ASN A 24 4.99 -10.34 -1.54
N ARG A 25 5.82 -9.52 -2.16
CA ARG A 25 6.37 -9.75 -3.49
C ARG A 25 7.84 -10.12 -3.38
N VAL A 26 8.24 -11.11 -4.16
CA VAL A 26 9.65 -11.43 -4.36
C VAL A 26 10.17 -10.67 -5.58
N THR A 27 11.31 -10.01 -5.44
CA THR A 27 11.92 -9.19 -6.51
C THR A 27 12.93 -9.96 -7.37
N SER A 28 13.35 -11.15 -6.96
CA SER A 28 14.29 -12.00 -7.68
C SER A 28 13.79 -13.45 -7.80
N GLY A 29 14.41 -14.23 -8.68
CA GLY A 29 14.09 -15.64 -8.88
C GLY A 29 14.79 -16.61 -7.92
N ALA A 30 15.23 -16.15 -6.74
CA ALA A 30 16.08 -16.92 -5.81
C ALA A 30 17.36 -17.48 -6.47
N PRO A 31 18.34 -16.63 -6.85
CA PRO A 31 19.49 -17.02 -7.69
C PRO A 31 20.29 -18.25 -7.22
N ASP A 32 20.38 -18.46 -5.90
CA ASP A 32 21.11 -19.58 -5.27
C ASP A 32 20.16 -20.66 -4.71
N GLY A 33 18.91 -20.71 -5.20
CA GLY A 33 17.86 -21.58 -4.67
C GLY A 33 17.30 -21.13 -3.30
N ARG A 34 17.71 -19.95 -2.82
CA ARG A 34 17.28 -19.39 -1.54
C ARG A 34 17.02 -17.90 -1.68
N LEU A 35 15.86 -17.46 -1.17
CA LEU A 35 15.55 -16.04 -1.05
C LEU A 35 16.35 -15.38 0.06
N ARG A 36 16.85 -14.20 -0.23
CA ARG A 36 17.47 -13.29 0.73
C ARG A 36 16.40 -12.35 1.26
N SER A 37 16.52 -11.91 2.51
CA SER A 37 15.50 -11.07 3.15
C SER A 37 15.26 -9.75 2.42
N ASN A 38 16.30 -9.19 1.77
CA ASN A 38 16.20 -7.97 0.98
C ASN A 38 15.55 -8.18 -0.40
N GLU A 39 15.23 -9.42 -0.77
CA GLU A 39 14.51 -9.77 -2.00
C GLU A 39 13.01 -9.95 -1.76
N VAL A 40 12.57 -9.89 -0.50
CA VAL A 40 11.16 -9.92 -0.12
C VAL A 40 10.72 -8.51 0.23
N GLN A 41 9.77 -7.99 -0.53
CA GLN A 41 9.19 -6.67 -0.33
C GLN A 41 7.72 -6.78 0.05
N CYS A 42 7.27 -5.94 1.00
CA CYS A 42 5.86 -5.82 1.32
C CYS A 42 5.23 -4.70 0.48
N GLN A 43 4.14 -5.03 -0.21
CA GLN A 43 3.30 -4.05 -0.89
C GLN A 43 1.95 -3.94 -0.17
N PHE A 44 1.44 -2.72 -0.10
CA PHE A 44 0.11 -2.42 0.39
C PHE A 44 -0.80 -2.18 -0.81
N VAL A 45 -1.97 -2.81 -0.79
CA VAL A 45 -2.95 -2.75 -1.87
C VAL A 45 -4.26 -2.19 -1.31
N LEU A 46 -4.77 -1.14 -1.92
CA LEU A 46 -6.11 -0.62 -1.63
C LEU A 46 -7.08 -1.21 -2.65
N GLY A 47 -8.02 -2.03 -2.17
CA GLY A 47 -9.09 -2.62 -2.97
C GLY A 47 -10.45 -2.01 -2.64
N CYS A 48 -11.40 -2.16 -3.56
CA CYS A 48 -12.82 -1.97 -3.28
C CYS A 48 -13.49 -3.33 -3.06
N ASP A 49 -14.15 -3.51 -1.92
CA ASP A 49 -14.78 -4.80 -1.57
C ASP A 49 -16.04 -5.07 -2.39
N GLY A 50 -16.68 -4.01 -2.91
CA GLY A 50 -17.91 -4.13 -3.70
C GLY A 50 -17.71 -4.54 -5.15
N CYS A 51 -16.65 -4.07 -5.82
CA CYS A 51 -16.40 -4.36 -7.24
C CYS A 51 -15.02 -4.98 -7.52
N SER A 52 -14.25 -5.30 -6.47
CA SER A 52 -12.92 -5.91 -6.55
C SER A 52 -11.85 -5.10 -7.31
N GLU A 53 -12.12 -3.81 -7.58
CA GLU A 53 -11.17 -2.92 -8.24
C GLU A 53 -9.95 -2.66 -7.34
N THR A 54 -8.75 -2.76 -7.91
CA THR A 54 -7.52 -2.34 -7.24
C THR A 54 -7.29 -0.85 -7.48
N LEU A 55 -7.40 -0.05 -6.43
CA LEU A 55 -7.31 1.40 -6.50
C LEU A 55 -5.87 1.91 -6.41
N ALA A 56 -5.03 1.26 -5.59
CA ALA A 56 -3.63 1.61 -5.41
C ALA A 56 -2.80 0.38 -5.03
N VAL A 57 -1.54 0.38 -5.46
CA VAL A 57 -0.47 -0.49 -4.96
C VAL A 57 0.69 0.41 -4.60
N VAL A 58 1.18 0.32 -3.36
CA VAL A 58 2.25 1.18 -2.84
C VAL A 58 3.25 0.35 -2.04
N ASP A 59 4.49 0.78 -2.05
CA ASP A 59 5.55 0.11 -1.28
C ASP A 59 5.52 0.55 0.19
N ALA A 60 6.04 -0.31 1.07
CA ALA A 60 6.06 -0.05 2.52
C ALA A 60 6.75 1.28 2.89
N ASP A 61 7.80 1.67 2.16
CA ASP A 61 8.51 2.93 2.39
C ASP A 61 7.62 4.15 2.18
N GLN A 62 6.74 4.11 1.17
CA GLN A 62 5.80 5.19 0.88
C GLN A 62 4.74 5.32 1.98
N VAL A 63 4.26 4.20 2.51
CA VAL A 63 3.33 4.17 3.65
C VAL A 63 4.01 4.73 4.90
N ALA A 64 5.25 4.32 5.17
CA ALA A 64 6.03 4.80 6.31
C ALA A 64 6.29 6.31 6.23
N GLU A 65 6.64 6.82 5.04
CA GLU A 65 6.80 8.25 4.78
C GLU A 65 5.50 9.01 5.06
N TYR A 66 4.37 8.52 4.55
CA TYR A 66 3.07 9.15 4.76
C TYR A 66 2.68 9.19 6.24
N LEU A 67 2.76 8.07 6.96
CA LEU A 67 2.44 8.01 8.39
C LEU A 67 3.38 8.91 9.21
N THR A 68 4.66 8.96 8.84
CA THR A 68 5.63 9.88 9.47
C THR A 68 5.22 11.33 9.25
N SER A 69 4.76 11.70 8.05
CA SER A 69 4.29 13.06 7.76
C SER A 69 3.09 13.46 8.61
N LEU A 70 2.13 12.56 8.83
CA LEU A 70 0.97 12.79 9.71
C LEU A 70 1.41 13.01 11.17
N SER A 71 2.40 12.25 11.64
CA SER A 71 2.90 12.35 13.02
C SER A 71 3.61 13.68 13.33
N LYS A 72 4.16 14.36 12.31
CA LYS A 72 4.79 15.67 12.46
C LYS A 72 3.75 16.79 12.54
N VAL A 73 2.62 16.64 11.84
CA VAL A 73 1.51 17.60 11.87
C VAL A 73 0.91 17.68 13.28
N HIS A 74 0.75 16.55 13.97
CA HIS A 74 0.15 16.51 15.31
C HIS A 74 1.11 16.87 16.46
N ARG A 75 2.39 17.14 16.18
CA ARG A 75 3.41 17.45 17.21
C ARG A 75 3.70 18.95 17.36
N ASN A 76 3.06 19.78 16.54
CA ASN A 76 3.18 21.25 16.55
C ASN A 76 1.93 21.93 17.11
N GLU A 77 1.13 21.21 17.89
CA GLU A 77 -0.04 21.68 18.66
C GLU A 77 0.26 21.50 20.16
#